data_AF-A0A1Y4VCY9-F1
#
_entry.id   AF-A0A1Y4VCY9-F1
#
_cell.length_a   1.000
_cell.length_b   1.000
_cell.length_c   1.000
_cell.angle_alpha   90.00
_cell.angle_beta   90.00
_cell.angle_gamma   90.00
#
_symmetry.space_group_name_H-M   'P 1'
#
loop_
_entity.id
_entity.type
_entity.pdbx_description
1 polymer ?
#
loop_
_entity_poly.entity_id
_entity_poly.type
_entity_poly.pdbx_seq_one_letter_code
_entity_poly.pdbx_strand_id
1 'polypeptide(L)'
;MENTNKKENRMGETVLVAEEKNGETLEKLTARQHHRAILSWLRVSGETVQFIEKIPDGLVCECLYLCVIDGMPFSDLQKICTSLEGSSREKAETVLQERQRYLQKLYGETSVMGAQIDKLYQEAKQVFLESEKIQKSVEKHMTYTLEMQKTLLEEQKESNKIALSSKKEVIQEKEKQIQRLEQEVKSLQETEISLREENRQIRQKLLEQETEKSVAPTEKEETLLYQKRETSASQKPEKRADVLKEQAEPPRRNGFRAFFRKSRREKESREFIKTFLSDKEYSQEQREYLLRCLEEGDSVREIQQFASPKLTVEQMERMRRLNSR
;
A
#
# COMPACT_ATOMS: atom_id res chain seq x y z
N MET A 1 -81.62 29.53 -53.67
CA MET A 1 -80.92 29.01 -52.47
C MET A 1 -79.43 29.15 -52.72
N GLU A 2 -78.87 30.34 -52.51
CA GLU A 2 -77.43 30.59 -52.72
C GLU A 2 -77.11 31.88 -51.97
N ASN A 3 -76.93 31.81 -50.64
CA ASN A 3 -76.33 32.90 -49.86
C ASN A 3 -75.98 32.52 -48.41
N THR A 4 -76.15 31.25 -48.00
CA THR A 4 -75.79 30.79 -46.66
C THR A 4 -74.35 30.24 -46.57
N ASN A 5 -73.78 29.71 -47.67
CA ASN A 5 -72.43 29.09 -47.65
C ASN A 5 -71.23 30.07 -47.62
N LYS A 6 -71.43 31.38 -47.82
CA LYS A 6 -70.32 32.35 -47.83
C LYS A 6 -70.01 32.93 -46.44
N LYS A 7 -70.90 32.77 -45.46
CA LYS A 7 -70.75 33.29 -44.10
C LYS A 7 -70.05 32.30 -43.15
N GLU A 8 -70.32 31.01 -43.28
CA GLU A 8 -69.66 29.98 -42.47
C GLU A 8 -68.16 29.83 -42.81
N ASN A 9 -67.79 29.95 -44.08
CA ASN A 9 -66.38 29.84 -44.47
C ASN A 9 -65.51 31.01 -43.96
N ARG A 10 -66.06 32.24 -43.87
CA ARG A 10 -65.38 33.40 -43.26
C ARG A 10 -65.23 33.30 -41.75
N MET A 11 -66.16 32.63 -41.07
CA MET A 11 -66.14 32.43 -39.62
C MET A 11 -65.14 31.33 -39.23
N GLY A 12 -65.03 30.25 -40.02
CA GLY A 12 -64.01 29.21 -39.81
C GLY A 12 -62.58 29.72 -40.04
N GLU A 13 -62.37 30.53 -41.07
CA GLU A 13 -61.06 31.12 -41.39
C GLU A 13 -60.60 32.15 -40.34
N THR A 14 -61.54 32.89 -39.72
CA THR A 14 -61.22 33.84 -38.64
C THR A 14 -60.95 33.16 -37.30
N VAL A 15 -61.57 32.00 -37.02
CA VAL A 15 -61.31 31.21 -35.81
C VAL A 15 -59.96 30.49 -35.88
N LEU A 16 -59.63 29.88 -37.03
CA LEU A 16 -58.33 29.22 -37.22
C LEU A 16 -57.15 30.22 -37.14
N VAL A 17 -57.30 31.40 -37.75
CA VAL A 17 -56.30 32.49 -37.65
C VAL A 17 -56.18 33.04 -36.23
N ALA A 18 -57.25 32.99 -35.43
CA ALA A 18 -57.22 33.40 -34.02
C ALA A 18 -56.54 32.34 -33.14
N GLU A 19 -56.76 31.05 -33.40
CA GLU A 19 -56.13 29.94 -32.70
C GLU A 19 -54.62 29.85 -32.99
N GLU A 20 -54.19 30.03 -34.24
CA GLU A 20 -52.77 30.09 -34.61
C GLU A 20 -52.05 31.28 -33.97
N LYS A 21 -52.68 32.46 -33.95
CA LYS A 21 -52.13 33.66 -33.28
C LYS A 21 -52.05 33.49 -31.76
N ASN A 22 -53.00 32.77 -31.15
CA ASN A 22 -52.98 32.46 -29.72
C ASN A 22 -51.88 31.44 -29.37
N GLY A 23 -51.64 30.44 -30.23
CA GLY A 23 -50.53 29.50 -30.09
C GLY A 23 -49.16 30.18 -30.22
N GLU A 24 -48.97 30.99 -31.26
CA GLU A 24 -47.72 31.71 -31.52
C GLU A 24 -47.38 32.73 -30.40
N THR A 25 -48.39 33.35 -29.80
CA THR A 25 -48.19 34.26 -28.65
C THR A 25 -47.84 33.53 -27.36
N LEU A 26 -48.41 32.34 -27.13
CA LEU A 26 -48.09 31.50 -25.97
C LEU A 26 -46.66 30.92 -26.05
N GLU A 27 -46.23 30.49 -27.24
CA GLU A 27 -44.86 30.01 -27.46
C GLU A 27 -43.82 31.13 -27.26
N LYS A 28 -44.08 32.32 -27.81
CA LYS A 28 -43.22 33.52 -27.59
C LYS A 28 -43.13 33.91 -26.12
N LEU A 29 -44.22 33.76 -25.35
CA LEU A 29 -44.22 34.00 -23.91
C LEU A 29 -43.31 33.00 -23.18
N THR A 30 -43.37 31.73 -23.58
CA THR A 30 -42.59 30.64 -22.97
C THR A 30 -41.10 30.76 -23.28
N ALA A 31 -40.74 31.05 -24.54
CA ALA A 31 -39.35 31.26 -24.94
C ALA A 31 -38.70 32.43 -24.18
N ARG A 32 -39.40 33.57 -24.04
CA ARG A 32 -38.92 34.72 -23.26
C ARG A 32 -38.70 34.39 -21.78
N GLN A 33 -39.55 33.56 -21.18
CA GLN A 33 -39.37 33.11 -19.80
C GLN A 33 -38.11 32.26 -19.65
N HIS A 34 -37.85 31.33 -20.57
CA HIS A 34 -36.63 30.52 -20.57
C HIS A 34 -35.37 31.37 -20.77
N HIS A 35 -35.40 32.32 -21.71
CA HIS A 35 -34.28 33.25 -21.92
C HIS A 35 -33.99 34.05 -20.65
N ARG A 36 -35.01 34.60 -19.97
CA ARG A 36 -34.82 35.30 -18.69
C ARG A 36 -34.17 34.42 -17.63
N ALA A 37 -34.61 33.17 -17.51
CA ALA A 37 -34.05 32.23 -16.54
C ALA A 37 -32.55 31.98 -16.80
N ILE A 38 -32.16 31.76 -18.05
CA ILE A 38 -30.77 31.52 -18.44
C ILE A 38 -29.92 32.79 -18.26
N LEU A 39 -30.40 33.97 -18.68
CA LEU A 39 -29.68 35.24 -18.48
C LEU A 39 -29.50 35.56 -16.99
N SER A 40 -30.50 35.26 -16.16
CA SER A 40 -30.39 35.38 -14.71
C SER A 40 -29.34 34.44 -14.14
N TRP A 41 -29.27 33.19 -14.62
CA TRP A 41 -28.25 32.23 -14.19
C TRP A 41 -26.83 32.68 -14.56
N LEU A 42 -26.66 33.23 -15.78
CA LEU A 42 -25.42 33.81 -16.27
C LEU A 42 -25.08 35.17 -15.63
N ARG A 43 -25.92 35.69 -14.73
CA ARG A 43 -25.75 36.99 -14.05
C ARG A 43 -25.59 38.16 -15.01
N VAL A 44 -26.29 38.11 -16.14
CA VAL A 44 -26.31 39.20 -17.14
C VAL A 44 -26.98 40.43 -16.53
N SER A 45 -26.49 41.62 -16.89
CA SER A 45 -27.02 42.88 -16.35
C SER A 45 -28.50 43.08 -16.72
N GLY A 46 -29.28 43.66 -15.78
CA GLY A 46 -30.69 43.96 -16.02
C GLY A 46 -30.92 44.91 -17.21
N GLU A 47 -29.96 45.80 -17.50
CA GLU A 47 -30.00 46.70 -18.65
C GLU A 47 -29.93 45.94 -19.98
N THR A 48 -29.03 44.95 -20.07
CA THR A 48 -28.90 44.09 -21.25
C THR A 48 -30.15 43.23 -21.45
N VAL A 49 -30.72 42.68 -20.37
CA VAL A 49 -31.96 41.88 -20.43
C VAL A 49 -33.13 42.75 -20.93
N GLN A 50 -33.33 43.93 -20.33
CA GLN A 50 -34.38 44.86 -20.75
C GLN A 50 -34.22 45.34 -22.19
N PHE A 51 -32.98 45.51 -22.66
CA PHE A 51 -32.70 45.87 -24.05
C PHE A 51 -33.16 44.80 -25.04
N ILE A 52 -32.81 43.53 -24.80
CA ILE A 52 -33.20 42.41 -25.67
C ILE A 52 -34.72 42.25 -25.70
N GLU A 53 -35.39 42.38 -24.55
CA GLU A 53 -36.85 42.23 -24.47
C GLU A 53 -37.64 43.31 -25.21
N LYS A 54 -37.03 44.48 -25.43
CA LYS A 54 -37.62 45.57 -26.21
C LYS A 54 -37.52 45.33 -27.72
N ILE A 55 -36.75 44.33 -28.17
CA ILE A 55 -36.64 44.00 -29.59
C ILE A 55 -37.96 43.36 -30.08
N PRO A 56 -38.66 43.98 -31.04
CA PRO A 56 -39.96 43.48 -31.49
C PRO A 56 -39.82 42.26 -32.42
N ASP A 57 -38.70 42.17 -33.13
CA ASP A 57 -38.39 41.09 -34.06
C ASP A 57 -37.89 39.86 -33.29
N GLY A 58 -38.70 38.80 -33.26
CA GLY A 58 -38.41 37.58 -32.51
C GLY A 58 -37.13 36.87 -32.98
N LEU A 59 -36.88 36.83 -34.29
CA LEU A 59 -35.70 36.16 -34.83
C LEU A 59 -34.42 36.92 -34.47
N VAL A 60 -34.45 38.24 -34.62
CA VAL A 60 -33.32 39.10 -34.22
C VAL A 60 -33.09 39.03 -32.71
N CYS A 61 -34.17 38.98 -31.91
CA CYS A 61 -34.11 38.82 -30.45
C CYS A 61 -33.39 37.52 -30.05
N GLU A 62 -33.68 36.40 -30.72
CA GLU A 62 -33.02 35.12 -30.47
C GLU A 62 -31.53 35.15 -30.85
N CYS A 63 -31.18 35.75 -31.98
CA CYS A 63 -29.78 35.90 -32.38
C CYS A 63 -28.99 36.75 -31.37
N LEU A 64 -29.55 37.87 -30.91
CA LEU A 64 -28.92 38.73 -29.90
C LEU A 64 -28.80 38.02 -28.55
N TYR A 65 -29.78 37.21 -28.18
CA TYR A 65 -29.72 36.38 -26.98
C TYR A 65 -28.52 35.41 -27.02
N LEU A 66 -28.25 34.78 -28.17
CA LEU A 66 -27.04 33.96 -28.34
C LEU A 66 -25.76 34.79 -28.18
N CYS A 67 -25.68 35.99 -28.75
CA CYS A 67 -24.54 36.88 -28.57
C CYS A 67 -24.27 37.20 -27.09
N VAL A 68 -25.34 37.34 -26.30
CA VAL A 68 -25.23 37.63 -24.86
C VAL A 68 -24.75 36.41 -24.08
N ILE A 69 -25.19 35.20 -24.45
CA ILE A 69 -24.65 33.95 -23.88
C ILE A 69 -23.16 33.84 -24.13
N ASP A 70 -22.69 34.23 -25.32
CA ASP A 70 -21.26 34.26 -25.65
C ASP A 70 -20.48 35.37 -24.93
N GLY A 71 -21.17 36.18 -24.12
CA GLY A 71 -20.58 37.27 -23.35
C GLY A 71 -20.27 38.52 -24.18
N MET A 72 -20.92 38.73 -25.32
CA MET A 72 -20.73 39.94 -26.11
C MET A 72 -21.10 41.19 -25.28
N PRO A 73 -20.24 42.23 -25.23
CA PRO A 73 -20.50 43.41 -24.43
C PRO A 73 -21.77 44.16 -24.86
N PHE A 74 -22.47 44.74 -23.88
CA PHE A 74 -23.69 45.51 -24.12
C PHE A 74 -23.50 46.64 -25.16
N SER A 75 -22.36 47.33 -25.11
CA SER A 75 -22.02 48.37 -26.08
C SER A 75 -21.96 47.87 -27.51
N ASP A 76 -21.54 46.63 -27.72
CA ASP A 76 -21.41 46.06 -29.07
C ASP A 76 -22.77 45.58 -29.57
N LEU A 77 -23.61 45.01 -28.69
CA LEU A 77 -25.01 44.70 -29.01
C LEU A 77 -25.78 45.95 -29.47
N GLN A 78 -25.60 47.09 -28.76
CA GLN A 78 -26.23 48.36 -29.13
C GLN A 78 -25.77 48.85 -30.51
N LYS A 79 -24.47 48.75 -30.82
CA LYS A 79 -23.93 49.14 -32.14
C LYS A 79 -24.56 48.30 -33.25
N ILE A 80 -24.60 46.97 -33.07
CA ILE A 80 -25.18 46.05 -34.05
C ILE A 80 -26.63 46.44 -34.32
N CYS A 81 -27.45 46.62 -33.27
CA CYS A 81 -28.86 46.97 -33.42
C CYS A 81 -29.09 48.32 -34.11
N THR A 82 -28.20 49.29 -33.94
CA THR A 82 -28.32 50.62 -34.56
C THR A 82 -28.09 50.56 -36.08
N SER A 83 -27.32 49.57 -36.56
CA SER A 83 -27.00 49.38 -37.99
C SER A 83 -27.90 48.36 -38.71
N LEU A 84 -28.96 47.85 -38.07
CA LEU A 84 -29.82 46.82 -38.67
C LEU A 84 -30.82 47.40 -39.67
N GLU A 85 -30.63 47.09 -40.96
CA GLU A 85 -31.52 47.48 -42.05
C GLU A 85 -32.08 46.26 -42.78
N GLY A 86 -33.18 46.43 -43.53
CA GLY A 86 -33.78 45.36 -44.32
C GLY A 86 -34.82 44.50 -43.59
N SER A 87 -35.06 43.31 -44.15
CA SER A 87 -36.00 42.31 -43.64
C SER A 87 -35.52 41.65 -42.35
N SER A 88 -36.44 41.02 -41.61
CA SER A 88 -36.11 40.29 -40.36
C SER A 88 -34.96 39.28 -40.54
N ARG A 89 -34.96 38.57 -41.67
CA ARG A 89 -33.94 37.57 -42.00
C ARG A 89 -32.57 38.20 -42.27
N GLU A 90 -32.51 39.28 -43.04
CA GLU A 90 -31.25 40.00 -43.33
C GLU A 90 -30.64 40.61 -42.06
N LYS A 91 -31.50 41.12 -41.16
CA LYS A 91 -31.08 41.61 -39.86
C LYS A 91 -30.49 40.50 -39.00
N ALA A 92 -31.16 39.35 -38.92
CA ALA A 92 -30.69 38.19 -38.17
C ALA A 92 -29.34 37.68 -38.73
N GLU A 93 -29.20 37.61 -40.05
CA GLU A 93 -27.94 37.23 -40.70
C GLU A 93 -26.81 38.20 -40.34
N THR A 94 -27.08 39.50 -40.34
CA THR A 94 -26.11 40.52 -39.92
C THR A 94 -25.67 40.30 -38.46
N VAL A 95 -26.61 40.05 -37.53
CA VAL A 95 -26.28 39.75 -36.12
C VAL A 95 -25.40 38.50 -36.01
N LEU A 96 -25.71 37.44 -36.75
CA LEU A 96 -24.93 36.20 -36.72
C LEU A 96 -23.53 36.37 -37.31
N GLN A 97 -23.36 37.20 -38.34
CA GLN A 97 -22.05 37.54 -38.88
C GLN A 97 -21.20 38.33 -37.86
N GLU A 98 -21.79 39.30 -37.16
CA GLU A 98 -21.10 40.03 -36.09
C GLU A 98 -20.73 39.13 -34.91
N ARG A 99 -21.63 38.22 -34.52
CA ARG A 99 -21.35 37.16 -33.54
C ARG A 99 -20.15 36.32 -33.96
N GLN A 100 -20.10 35.89 -35.22
CA GLN A 100 -19.00 35.08 -35.71
C GLN A 100 -17.67 35.84 -35.68
N ARG A 101 -17.65 37.12 -36.08
CA ARG A 101 -16.44 37.96 -35.99
C ARG A 101 -15.99 38.15 -34.55
N TYR A 102 -16.91 38.35 -33.62
CA TYR A 102 -16.60 38.43 -32.18
C TYR A 102 -15.98 37.14 -31.65
N LEU A 103 -16.57 35.98 -31.95
CA LEU A 103 -16.06 34.68 -31.52
C LEU A 103 -14.70 34.35 -32.16
N GLN A 104 -14.49 34.69 -33.44
CA GLN A 104 -13.18 34.56 -34.09
C GLN A 104 -12.12 35.43 -33.42
N LYS A 105 -12.46 36.63 -32.96
CA LYS A 105 -11.53 37.47 -32.21
C LYS A 105 -11.17 36.89 -30.84
N LEU A 106 -12.11 36.20 -30.18
CA LEU A 106 -11.87 35.58 -28.88
C LEU A 106 -11.16 34.23 -28.97
N TYR A 107 -11.57 33.36 -29.88
CA TYR A 107 -11.16 31.95 -29.92
C TYR A 107 -10.48 31.54 -31.22
N GLY A 108 -10.34 32.45 -32.19
CA GLY A 108 -9.65 32.16 -33.44
C GLY A 108 -8.16 31.87 -33.22
N GLU A 109 -7.53 31.28 -34.22
CA GLU A 109 -6.12 30.86 -34.19
C GLU A 109 -5.15 32.02 -33.89
N THR A 110 -5.53 33.25 -34.26
CA THR A 110 -4.74 34.47 -34.02
C THR A 110 -5.03 35.11 -32.67
N SER A 111 -6.02 34.63 -31.92
CA SER A 111 -6.34 35.13 -30.58
C SER A 111 -5.35 34.61 -29.54
N VAL A 112 -5.06 35.45 -28.56
CA VAL A 112 -4.29 35.07 -27.37
C VAL A 112 -4.92 33.87 -26.64
N MET A 113 -6.24 33.85 -26.52
CA MET A 113 -6.94 32.75 -25.83
C MET A 113 -6.96 31.48 -26.69
N GLY A 114 -7.10 31.60 -28.02
CA GLY A 114 -6.96 30.47 -28.94
C GLY A 114 -5.57 29.82 -28.82
N ALA A 115 -4.51 30.63 -28.89
CA ALA A 115 -3.13 30.16 -28.72
C ALA A 115 -2.87 29.53 -27.34
N GLN A 116 -3.50 30.04 -26.28
CA GLN A 116 -3.42 29.45 -24.94
C GLN A 116 -4.13 28.10 -24.86
N ILE A 117 -5.31 27.96 -25.46
CA ILE A 117 -6.04 26.70 -25.54
C ILE A 117 -5.21 25.67 -26.30
N ASP A 118 -4.64 26.04 -27.44
CA ASP A 118 -3.78 25.15 -28.23
C ASP A 118 -2.54 24.73 -27.44
N LYS A 119 -1.89 25.68 -26.75
CA LYS A 119 -0.74 25.39 -25.90
C LYS A 119 -1.11 24.39 -24.79
N LEU A 120 -2.19 24.64 -24.06
CA LEU A 120 -2.68 23.74 -23.01
C LEU A 120 -3.02 22.36 -23.57
N TYR A 121 -3.62 22.29 -24.76
CA TYR A 121 -3.92 21.02 -25.42
C TYR A 121 -2.65 20.24 -25.76
N GLN A 122 -1.62 20.90 -26.29
CA GLN A 122 -0.33 20.24 -26.56
C GLN A 122 0.37 19.78 -25.28
N GLU A 123 0.36 20.60 -24.22
CA GLU A 123 0.91 20.24 -22.91
C GLU A 123 0.19 19.02 -22.33
N ALA A 124 -1.15 19.01 -22.34
CA ALA A 124 -1.94 17.86 -21.89
C ALA A 124 -1.61 16.61 -22.69
N LYS A 125 -1.55 16.72 -24.02
CA LYS A 125 -1.18 15.60 -24.90
C LYS A 125 0.21 15.06 -24.57
N GLN A 126 1.18 15.93 -24.29
CA GLN A 126 2.53 15.53 -23.92
C GLN A 126 2.55 14.79 -22.57
N VAL A 127 1.84 15.31 -21.56
CA VAL A 127 1.70 14.66 -20.25
C VAL A 127 1.10 13.27 -20.38
N PHE A 128 0.07 13.09 -21.21
CA PHE A 128 -0.51 11.77 -21.45
C PHE A 128 0.49 10.79 -22.08
N LEU A 129 1.25 11.24 -23.08
CA LEU A 129 2.27 10.40 -23.73
C LEU A 129 3.39 10.00 -22.77
N GLU A 130 3.80 10.91 -21.88
CA GLU A 130 4.82 10.63 -20.86
C GLU A 130 4.29 9.67 -19.78
N SER A 131 3.05 9.88 -19.32
CA SER A 131 2.39 8.99 -18.37
C SER A 131 2.27 7.56 -18.91
N GLU A 132 1.90 7.40 -20.19
CA GLU A 132 1.81 6.08 -20.82
C GLU A 132 3.18 5.37 -20.86
N LYS A 133 4.26 6.11 -21.15
CA LYS A 133 5.63 5.56 -21.14
C LYS A 133 6.04 5.12 -19.72
N ILE A 134 5.76 5.95 -18.72
CA ILE A 134 6.06 5.64 -17.31
C ILE A 134 5.28 4.40 -16.89
N GLN A 135 3.99 4.33 -17.19
CA GLN A 135 3.15 3.17 -16.87
C GLN A 135 3.74 1.88 -17.46
N LYS A 136 4.06 1.86 -18.77
CA LYS A 136 4.67 0.69 -19.43
C LYS A 136 6.00 0.30 -18.79
N SER A 137 6.82 1.28 -18.41
CA SER A 137 8.10 1.03 -17.73
C SER A 137 7.89 0.41 -16.35
N VAL A 138 6.93 0.92 -15.57
CA VAL A 138 6.58 0.40 -14.25
C VAL A 138 6.03 -1.02 -14.35
N GLU A 139 5.12 -1.27 -15.28
CA GLU A 139 4.57 -2.61 -15.53
C GLU A 139 5.67 -3.62 -15.86
N LYS A 140 6.61 -3.26 -16.74
CA LYS A 140 7.75 -4.11 -17.08
C LYS A 140 8.66 -4.38 -15.87
N HIS A 141 8.94 -3.38 -15.04
CA HIS A 141 9.74 -3.58 -13.84
C HIS A 141 9.01 -4.42 -12.79
N MET A 142 7.69 -4.27 -12.68
CA MET A 142 6.85 -5.07 -11.80
C MET A 142 6.87 -6.54 -12.21
N THR A 143 6.66 -6.84 -13.49
CA THR A 143 6.69 -8.22 -13.99
C THR A 143 8.06 -8.87 -13.78
N TYR A 144 9.14 -8.13 -14.08
CA TYR A 144 10.50 -8.61 -13.84
C TYR A 144 10.76 -8.93 -12.36
N THR A 145 10.31 -8.04 -11.45
CA THR A 145 10.49 -8.23 -10.01
C THR A 145 9.70 -9.44 -9.50
N LEU A 146 8.48 -9.63 -9.99
CA LEU A 146 7.65 -10.80 -9.64
C LEU A 146 8.29 -12.11 -10.13
N GLU A 147 8.82 -12.13 -11.35
CA GLU A 147 9.53 -13.30 -11.89
C GLU A 147 10.78 -13.62 -11.06
N MET A 148 11.59 -12.62 -10.73
CA MET A 148 12.77 -12.80 -9.90
C MET A 148 12.43 -13.28 -8.48
N GLN A 149 11.35 -12.76 -7.87
CA GLN A 149 10.90 -13.25 -6.56
C GLN A 149 10.44 -14.71 -6.65
N LYS A 150 9.77 -15.10 -7.75
CA LYS A 150 9.34 -16.48 -7.97
C LYS A 150 10.53 -17.42 -8.12
N THR A 151 11.57 -17.04 -8.86
CA THR A 151 12.77 -17.88 -9.02
C THR A 151 13.52 -18.04 -7.71
N LEU A 152 13.75 -16.94 -6.97
CA LEU A 152 14.41 -16.99 -5.67
C LEU A 152 13.64 -17.86 -4.65
N LEU A 153 12.32 -17.78 -4.64
CA LEU A 153 11.49 -18.61 -3.77
C LEU A 153 11.62 -20.09 -4.13
N GLU A 154 11.67 -20.42 -5.42
CA GLU A 154 11.78 -21.82 -5.87
C GLU A 154 13.17 -22.39 -5.57
N GLU A 155 14.23 -21.61 -5.78
CA GLU A 155 15.60 -21.97 -5.36
C GLU A 155 15.69 -22.21 -3.85
N GLN A 156 15.06 -21.34 -3.05
CA GLN A 156 15.02 -21.48 -1.59
C GLN A 156 14.26 -22.75 -1.17
N LYS A 157 13.17 -23.10 -1.84
CA LYS A 157 12.41 -24.34 -1.57
C LYS A 157 13.25 -25.57 -1.87
N GLU A 158 13.92 -25.62 -3.02
CA GLU A 158 14.72 -26.78 -3.40
C GLU A 158 15.94 -26.92 -2.46
N SER A 159 16.60 -25.80 -2.13
CA SER A 159 17.68 -25.78 -1.13
C SER A 159 17.22 -26.33 0.24
N ASN A 160 16.06 -25.86 0.72
CA ASN A 160 15.48 -26.33 1.98
C ASN A 160 15.13 -27.82 1.93
N LYS A 161 14.61 -28.31 0.80
CA LYS A 161 14.28 -29.72 0.59
C LYS A 161 15.52 -30.61 0.65
N ILE A 162 16.63 -30.21 0.02
CA ILE A 162 17.92 -30.90 0.09
C ILE A 162 18.48 -30.90 1.52
N ALA A 163 18.37 -29.77 2.22
CA ALA A 163 18.79 -29.67 3.62
C ALA A 163 17.96 -30.56 4.55
N LEU A 164 16.65 -30.71 4.27
CA LEU A 164 15.78 -31.60 5.04
C LEU A 164 16.08 -33.08 4.76
N SER A 165 16.31 -33.47 3.50
CA SER A 165 16.65 -34.86 3.16
C SER A 165 17.97 -35.29 3.79
N SER A 166 19.02 -34.47 3.69
CA SER A 166 20.31 -34.72 4.33
C SER A 166 20.20 -34.82 5.86
N LYS A 167 19.44 -33.93 6.51
CA LYS A 167 19.17 -34.04 7.96
C LYS A 167 18.42 -35.32 8.32
N LYS A 168 17.47 -35.75 7.48
CA LYS A 168 16.71 -36.99 7.69
C LYS A 168 17.62 -38.21 7.65
N GLU A 169 18.56 -38.27 6.71
CA GLU A 169 19.57 -39.34 6.64
C GLU A 169 20.45 -39.39 7.89
N VAL A 170 20.90 -38.22 8.38
CA VAL A 170 21.68 -38.13 9.63
C VAL A 170 20.88 -38.63 10.83
N ILE A 171 19.59 -38.25 10.92
CA ILE A 171 18.71 -38.73 12.00
C ILE A 171 18.57 -40.25 11.94
N GLN A 172 18.34 -40.83 10.76
CA GLN A 172 18.23 -42.28 10.58
C GLN A 172 19.51 -43.01 11.01
N GLU A 173 20.69 -42.48 10.69
CA GLU A 173 21.95 -43.07 11.13
C GLU A 173 22.12 -42.98 12.66
N LYS A 174 21.70 -41.87 13.27
CA LYS A 174 21.72 -41.71 14.73
C LYS A 174 20.74 -42.64 15.43
N GLU A 175 19.55 -42.87 14.88
CA GLU A 175 18.58 -43.85 15.39
C GLU A 175 19.17 -45.27 15.37
N LYS A 176 19.84 -45.67 14.29
CA LYS A 176 20.55 -46.96 14.22
C LYS A 176 21.68 -47.08 15.24
N GLN A 177 22.40 -45.99 15.52
CA GLN A 177 23.45 -45.96 16.55
C GLN A 177 22.85 -46.12 17.95
N ILE A 178 21.75 -45.42 18.25
CA ILE A 178 21.02 -45.54 19.51
C ILE A 178 20.55 -46.99 19.72
N GLN A 179 19.91 -47.60 18.71
CA GLN A 179 19.43 -48.98 18.80
C GLN A 179 20.57 -49.98 19.09
N ARG A 180 21.75 -49.80 18.48
CA ARG A 180 22.92 -50.64 18.76
C ARG A 180 23.40 -50.50 20.21
N LEU A 181 23.51 -49.27 20.69
CA LEU A 181 23.92 -49.00 22.08
C LEU A 181 22.89 -49.53 23.09
N GLU A 182 21.60 -49.43 22.79
CA GLU A 182 20.54 -49.99 23.65
C GLU A 182 20.64 -51.51 23.75
N GLN A 183 20.92 -52.21 22.64
CA GLN A 183 21.15 -53.65 22.64
C GLN A 183 22.39 -54.03 23.45
N GLU A 184 23.48 -53.28 23.30
CA GLU A 184 24.72 -53.50 24.04
C GLU A 184 24.52 -53.29 25.55
N VAL A 185 23.87 -52.19 25.95
CA VAL A 185 23.52 -51.92 27.36
C VAL A 185 22.68 -53.05 27.94
N LYS A 186 21.70 -53.56 27.18
CA LYS A 186 20.87 -54.67 27.63
C LYS A 186 21.67 -55.96 27.84
N SER A 187 22.56 -56.29 26.90
CA SER A 187 23.43 -57.47 27.02
C SER A 187 24.38 -57.37 28.22
N LEU A 188 24.96 -56.19 28.46
CA LEU A 188 25.82 -55.94 29.62
C LEU A 188 25.03 -56.05 30.93
N GLN A 189 23.80 -55.53 30.98
CA GLN A 189 22.91 -55.70 32.14
C GLN A 189 22.61 -57.18 32.44
N GLU A 190 22.32 -57.99 31.43
CA GLU A 190 22.10 -59.44 31.60
C GLU A 190 23.35 -60.14 32.14
N THR A 191 24.53 -59.79 31.61
CA THR A 191 25.80 -60.34 32.13
C THR A 191 26.09 -59.91 33.56
N GLU A 192 25.80 -58.65 33.92
CA GLU A 192 25.96 -58.13 35.28
C GLU A 192 25.05 -58.88 36.26
N ILE A 193 23.79 -59.14 35.87
CA ILE A 193 22.85 -59.92 36.69
C ILE A 193 23.37 -61.34 36.90
N SER A 194 23.84 -62.01 35.84
CA SER A 194 24.39 -63.38 35.92
C SER A 194 25.60 -63.43 36.85
N LEU A 195 26.56 -62.52 36.67
CA LEU A 195 27.77 -62.45 37.50
C LEU A 195 27.44 -62.10 38.96
N ARG A 196 26.44 -61.24 39.21
CA ARG A 196 25.97 -60.95 40.57
C ARG A 196 25.37 -62.19 41.23
N GLU A 197 24.57 -62.97 40.51
CA GLU A 197 23.97 -64.20 41.03
C GLU A 197 25.04 -65.27 41.30
N GLU A 198 26.02 -65.43 40.41
CA GLU A 198 27.16 -66.33 40.62
C GLU A 198 27.98 -65.92 41.86
N ASN A 199 28.31 -64.63 41.98
CA ASN A 199 28.96 -64.08 43.17
C ASN A 199 28.15 -64.33 44.45
N ARG A 200 26.81 -64.24 44.38
CA ARG A 200 25.93 -64.54 45.52
C ARG A 200 26.00 -66.02 45.91
N GLN A 201 25.95 -66.92 44.94
CA GLN A 201 26.08 -68.36 45.18
C GLN A 201 27.45 -68.73 45.77
N ILE A 202 28.53 -68.13 45.27
CA ILE A 202 29.88 -68.32 45.81
C ILE A 202 29.94 -67.87 47.28
N ARG A 203 29.39 -66.70 47.60
CA ARG A 203 29.33 -66.20 48.99
C ARG A 203 28.53 -67.14 49.89
N GLN A 204 27.43 -67.70 49.41
CA GLN A 204 26.62 -68.64 50.19
C GLN A 204 27.39 -69.94 50.46
N LYS A 205 28.07 -70.51 49.46
CA LYS A 205 28.92 -71.71 49.63
C LYS A 205 30.09 -71.46 50.58
N LEU A 206 30.69 -70.27 50.55
CA LEU A 206 31.72 -69.87 51.52
C LEU A 206 31.17 -69.84 52.94
N LEU A 207 29.96 -69.30 53.13
CA LEU A 207 29.27 -69.30 54.43
C LEU A 207 28.98 -70.73 54.93
N GLU A 208 28.50 -71.61 54.04
CA GLU A 208 28.24 -73.02 54.35
C GLU A 208 29.52 -73.76 54.76
N GLN A 209 30.64 -73.52 54.05
CA GLN A 209 31.96 -74.06 54.44
C GLN A 209 32.50 -73.50 55.76
N GLU A 210 32.22 -72.23 56.08
CA GLU A 210 32.55 -71.66 57.39
C GLU A 210 31.71 -72.29 58.50
N THR A 211 30.42 -72.57 58.25
CA THR A 211 29.53 -73.24 59.22
C THR A 211 29.84 -74.73 59.40
N GLU A 212 30.29 -75.45 58.37
CA GLU A 212 30.73 -76.86 58.49
C GLU A 212 32.09 -76.99 59.21
N LYS A 213 32.91 -75.93 59.19
CA LYS A 213 34.18 -75.89 59.93
C LYS A 213 34.06 -75.41 61.38
N SER A 214 32.87 -74.99 61.84
CA SER A 214 32.67 -74.55 63.23
C SER A 214 31.61 -75.38 63.97
N VAL A 215 32.01 -76.56 64.45
CA VAL A 215 31.46 -77.10 65.71
C VAL A 215 32.41 -76.66 66.83
N ALA A 216 31.89 -75.78 67.70
CA ALA A 216 32.40 -75.29 69.00
C ALA A 216 33.26 -73.98 69.00
N PRO A 217 33.09 -73.08 70.01
CA PRO A 217 32.57 -71.72 69.80
C PRO A 217 33.44 -70.59 70.39
N THR A 218 33.25 -69.32 69.97
CA THR A 218 32.89 -68.18 70.87
C THR A 218 32.64 -66.87 70.10
N GLU A 219 31.74 -66.09 70.70
CA GLU A 219 31.12 -64.79 70.35
C GLU A 219 32.18 -63.65 70.21
N LYS A 220 31.97 -62.52 69.50
CA LYS A 220 30.95 -61.47 69.76
C LYS A 220 30.88 -60.40 68.65
N GLU A 221 29.65 -59.89 68.48
CA GLU A 221 29.23 -58.50 68.18
C GLU A 221 29.66 -57.88 66.83
N GLU A 222 28.79 -57.76 65.83
CA GLU A 222 27.55 -56.96 65.74
C GLU A 222 27.82 -55.44 65.74
N THR A 223 27.75 -54.81 64.56
CA THR A 223 26.97 -53.57 64.37
C THR A 223 26.70 -53.28 62.89
N LEU A 224 25.41 -53.15 62.61
CA LEU A 224 24.78 -52.67 61.38
C LEU A 224 25.17 -51.21 61.07
N LEU A 225 25.24 -50.81 59.80
CA LEU A 225 24.15 -50.06 59.15
C LEU A 225 24.55 -49.60 57.74
N TYR A 226 23.58 -49.74 56.83
CA TYR A 226 23.48 -49.06 55.55
C TYR A 226 23.44 -47.54 55.74
N GLN A 227 24.27 -46.77 55.02
CA GLN A 227 23.90 -45.41 54.64
C GLN A 227 24.48 -44.98 53.29
N LYS A 228 23.55 -44.53 52.45
CA LYS A 228 23.70 -43.99 51.11
C LYS A 228 23.87 -42.47 51.23
N ARG A 229 24.97 -41.89 50.74
CA ARG A 229 25.02 -40.73 49.80
C ARG A 229 26.36 -40.00 49.82
N GLU A 230 26.79 -39.69 48.59
CA GLU A 230 27.41 -38.43 48.16
C GLU A 230 28.80 -38.07 48.68
N THR A 231 29.80 -38.27 47.82
CA THR A 231 30.82 -37.23 47.58
C THR A 231 31.17 -37.16 46.10
N SER A 232 30.70 -36.09 45.47
CA SER A 232 31.31 -35.43 44.32
C SER A 232 32.81 -35.19 44.53
N ALA A 233 33.63 -35.44 43.50
CA ALA A 233 34.53 -34.44 42.92
C ALA A 233 35.55 -35.14 42.02
N SER A 234 35.30 -34.98 40.73
CA SER A 234 36.26 -35.10 39.64
C SER A 234 37.48 -34.20 39.89
N GLN A 235 38.68 -34.78 39.92
CA GLN A 235 39.90 -34.10 39.50
C GLN A 235 40.66 -35.05 38.56
N LYS A 236 40.72 -34.64 37.29
CA LYS A 236 41.53 -35.27 36.23
C LYS A 236 42.99 -34.80 36.32
N PRO A 237 43.95 -35.60 35.81
CA PRO A 237 45.37 -35.37 35.98
C PRO A 237 45.98 -34.50 34.87
N GLU A 238 47.15 -33.97 35.22
CA GLU A 238 48.11 -33.22 34.40
C GLU A 238 49.02 -34.18 33.60
N LYS A 239 49.39 -33.82 32.35
CA LYS A 239 50.75 -33.99 31.77
C LYS A 239 50.90 -33.40 30.36
N ARG A 240 51.99 -32.63 30.19
CA ARG A 240 52.66 -32.18 28.94
C ARG A 240 53.33 -33.41 28.24
N ALA A 241 53.76 -33.44 26.97
CA ALA A 241 54.32 -32.42 26.07
C ALA A 241 54.29 -32.86 24.58
N ASP A 242 54.38 -31.86 23.67
CA ASP A 242 55.09 -31.74 22.37
C ASP A 242 55.10 -32.86 21.31
N VAL A 243 55.18 -32.64 19.98
CA VAL A 243 55.03 -31.52 19.00
C VAL A 243 55.26 -32.19 17.63
N LEU A 244 54.48 -31.85 16.60
CA LEU A 244 55.00 -31.55 15.25
C LEU A 244 53.89 -30.91 14.39
N LYS A 245 54.29 -29.83 13.71
CA LYS A 245 53.51 -28.80 13.03
C LYS A 245 53.02 -29.26 11.66
N GLU A 246 51.85 -28.79 11.23
CA GLU A 246 51.70 -28.28 9.87
C GLU A 246 50.74 -27.08 9.86
N GLN A 247 51.08 -26.07 9.08
CA GLN A 247 50.57 -24.70 9.15
C GLN A 247 49.19 -24.55 8.50
N ALA A 248 48.28 -23.82 9.14
CA ALA A 248 47.24 -23.05 8.47
C ALA A 248 46.79 -21.87 9.35
N GLU A 249 46.69 -20.69 8.75
CA GLU A 249 46.50 -19.37 9.34
C GLU A 249 45.25 -19.23 10.25
N PRO A 250 45.25 -18.31 11.25
CA PRO A 250 44.09 -18.13 12.12
C PRO A 250 42.96 -17.35 11.41
N PRO A 251 41.71 -17.88 11.33
CA PRO A 251 40.58 -17.07 10.94
C PRO A 251 40.17 -16.15 12.11
N ARG A 252 40.17 -14.88 11.77
CA ARG A 252 39.87 -13.68 12.55
C ARG A 252 38.71 -13.82 13.56
N ARG A 253 38.94 -13.20 14.72
CA ARG A 253 38.10 -12.86 15.87
C ARG A 253 36.79 -12.11 15.53
N ASN A 254 35.95 -12.62 14.62
CA ASN A 254 34.74 -11.92 14.13
C ASN A 254 33.40 -12.66 14.40
N GLY A 255 33.40 -13.93 14.81
CA GLY A 255 32.17 -14.73 14.98
C GLY A 255 31.31 -14.33 16.20
N PHE A 256 31.91 -14.17 17.37
CA PHE A 256 31.18 -13.78 18.58
C PHE A 256 30.59 -12.37 18.48
N ARG A 257 31.32 -11.42 17.87
CA ARG A 257 30.85 -10.03 17.70
C ARG A 257 29.64 -9.96 16.75
N ALA A 258 29.58 -10.81 15.72
CA ALA A 258 28.43 -10.91 14.82
C ALA A 258 27.19 -11.52 15.51
N PHE A 259 27.38 -12.54 16.33
CA PHE A 259 26.30 -13.16 17.10
C PHE A 259 25.69 -12.20 18.14
N PHE A 260 26.53 -11.50 18.90
CA PHE A 260 26.07 -10.46 19.84
C PHE A 260 25.39 -9.28 19.13
N ARG A 261 25.85 -8.90 17.92
CA ARG A 261 25.19 -7.87 17.10
C ARG A 261 23.81 -8.32 16.60
N LYS A 262 23.67 -9.58 16.18
CA LYS A 262 22.39 -10.12 15.71
C LYS A 262 21.37 -10.22 16.84
N SER A 263 21.78 -10.75 17.99
CA SER A 263 20.92 -10.82 19.18
C SER A 263 20.52 -9.44 19.72
N ARG A 264 21.43 -8.45 19.68
CA ARG A 264 21.12 -7.06 20.03
C ARG A 264 20.12 -6.41 19.07
N ARG A 265 20.28 -6.60 17.76
CA ARG A 265 19.34 -6.10 16.74
C ARG A 265 17.95 -6.71 16.92
N GLU A 266 17.85 -8.02 17.19
CA GLU A 266 16.54 -8.66 17.43
C GLU A 266 15.83 -8.10 18.68
N LYS A 267 16.59 -7.74 19.72
CA LYS A 267 16.03 -7.10 20.93
C LYS A 267 15.58 -5.66 20.63
N GLU A 268 16.40 -4.89 19.91
CA GLU A 268 16.08 -3.52 19.48
C GLU A 268 14.84 -3.50 18.57
N SER A 269 14.70 -4.42 17.60
CA SER A 269 13.50 -4.52 16.76
C SER A 269 12.23 -4.86 17.56
N ARG A 270 12.32 -5.76 18.55
CA ARG A 270 11.16 -6.09 19.41
C ARG A 270 10.75 -4.92 20.30
N GLU A 271 11.73 -4.20 20.84
CA GLU A 271 11.51 -3.00 21.65
C GLU A 271 10.86 -1.89 20.83
N PHE A 272 11.30 -1.71 19.58
CA PHE A 272 10.71 -0.77 18.63
C PHE A 272 9.23 -1.10 18.31
N ILE A 273 8.93 -2.37 17.99
CA ILE A 273 7.55 -2.81 17.69
C ILE A 273 6.63 -2.56 18.89
N LYS A 274 7.09 -2.86 20.10
CA LYS A 274 6.32 -2.64 21.33
C LYS A 274 6.06 -1.15 21.60
N THR A 275 7.04 -0.30 21.30
CA THR A 275 6.99 1.12 21.67
C THR A 275 6.26 1.98 20.65
N PHE A 276 6.48 1.76 19.35
CA PHE A 276 5.99 2.67 18.29
C PHE A 276 4.90 2.07 17.40
N LEU A 277 4.97 0.77 17.12
CA LEU A 277 3.99 0.12 16.21
C LEU A 277 2.74 -0.39 16.93
N SER A 278 2.85 -0.66 18.24
CA SER A 278 1.72 -1.11 19.06
C SER A 278 0.87 0.04 19.61
N ASP A 279 1.39 1.26 19.61
CA ASP A 279 0.70 2.44 20.12
C ASP A 279 -0.25 3.01 19.05
N LYS A 280 -1.54 3.11 19.40
CA LYS A 280 -2.63 3.57 18.53
C LYS A 280 -2.59 5.06 18.24
N GLU A 281 -1.87 5.84 19.04
CA GLU A 281 -1.76 7.30 18.90
C GLU A 281 -0.94 7.72 17.68
N TYR A 282 -0.08 6.84 17.16
CA TYR A 282 0.67 7.10 15.93
C TYR A 282 -0.18 6.83 14.68
N SER A 283 -0.19 7.79 13.77
CA SER A 283 -0.69 7.64 12.40
C SER A 283 0.12 6.61 11.62
N GLN A 284 -0.48 6.01 10.59
CA GLN A 284 0.19 5.07 9.70
C GLN A 284 1.44 5.69 9.06
N GLU A 285 1.37 6.95 8.60
CA GLU A 285 2.49 7.66 7.99
C GLU A 285 3.66 7.86 8.97
N GLN A 286 3.36 8.15 10.24
CA GLN A 286 4.37 8.28 11.30
C GLN A 286 5.03 6.93 11.60
N ARG A 287 4.26 5.83 11.62
CA ARG A 287 4.81 4.48 11.83
C ARG A 287 5.73 4.04 10.69
N GLU A 288 5.34 4.32 9.45
CA GLU A 288 6.17 4.04 8.26
C GLU A 288 7.46 4.87 8.27
N TYR A 289 7.39 6.14 8.67
CA TYR A 289 8.57 6.99 8.81
C TYR A 289 9.55 6.46 9.88
N LEU A 290 9.04 6.09 11.05
CA LEU A 290 9.85 5.54 12.13
C LEU A 290 10.50 4.20 11.75
N LEU A 291 9.77 3.36 11.00
CA LEU A 291 10.30 2.11 10.44
C LEU A 291 11.46 2.38 9.48
N ARG A 292 11.31 3.37 8.59
CA ARG A 292 12.37 3.79 7.68
C ARG A 292 13.63 4.27 8.43
N CYS A 293 13.46 5.02 9.53
CA CYS A 293 14.59 5.45 10.36
C CYS A 293 15.37 4.25 10.94
N LEU A 294 14.67 3.20 11.37
CA LEU A 294 15.28 1.96 11.85
C LEU A 294 16.00 1.19 10.73
N GLU A 295 15.44 1.18 9.51
CA GLU A 295 16.06 0.57 8.32
C GLU A 295 17.33 1.31 7.89
N GLU A 296 17.34 2.64 8.01
CA GLU A 296 18.48 3.51 7.74
C GLU A 296 19.59 3.40 8.80
N GLY A 297 19.31 2.73 9.93
CA GLY A 297 20.31 2.34 10.91
C GLY A 297 20.27 3.12 12.23
N ASP A 298 19.28 3.98 12.45
CA ASP A 298 19.08 4.65 13.73
C ASP A 298 18.74 3.62 14.82
N SER A 299 19.32 3.79 16.01
CA SER A 299 18.95 3.00 17.17
C SER A 299 17.59 3.43 17.73
N VAL A 300 16.89 2.52 18.39
CA VAL A 300 15.59 2.79 19.05
C VAL A 300 15.65 3.99 19.99
N ARG A 301 16.80 4.20 20.65
CA ARG A 301 17.03 5.31 21.57
C ARG A 301 17.14 6.66 20.86
N GLU A 302 17.77 6.70 19.69
CA GLU A 302 17.84 7.93 18.87
C GLU A 302 16.45 8.27 18.32
N ILE A 303 15.72 7.25 17.88
CA ILE A 303 14.35 7.40 17.39
C ILE A 303 13.43 7.96 18.48
N GLN A 304 13.55 7.49 19.74
CA GLN A 304 12.78 8.01 20.87
C GLN A 304 12.96 9.51 21.12
N GLN A 305 14.07 10.13 20.72
CA GLN A 305 14.34 11.54 21.00
C GLN A 305 13.53 12.49 20.11
N PHE A 306 13.10 12.04 18.94
CA PHE A 306 12.31 12.85 18.01
C PHE A 306 10.92 12.27 17.70
N ALA A 307 10.67 11.01 18.07
CA ALA A 307 9.38 10.36 17.87
C ALA A 307 8.32 10.88 18.85
N SER A 308 7.29 11.54 18.34
CA SER A 308 6.14 11.98 19.13
C SER A 308 4.85 11.86 18.30
N PRO A 309 3.75 11.30 18.86
CA PRO A 309 2.48 11.19 18.15
C PRO A 309 1.90 12.55 17.71
N LYS A 310 2.25 13.63 18.43
CA LYS A 310 1.76 14.99 18.19
C LYS A 310 2.52 15.76 17.11
N LEU A 311 3.60 15.18 16.56
CA LEU A 311 4.44 15.83 15.55
C LEU A 311 4.15 15.26 14.17
N THR A 312 4.14 16.11 13.13
CA THR A 312 4.07 15.62 11.75
C THR A 312 5.37 14.94 11.34
N VAL A 313 5.33 14.10 10.29
CA VAL A 313 6.51 13.41 9.76
C VAL A 313 7.63 14.39 9.40
N GLU A 314 7.30 15.54 8.80
CA GLU A 314 8.28 16.58 8.47
C GLU A 314 8.92 17.21 9.72
N GLN A 315 8.15 17.40 10.79
CA GLN A 315 8.67 17.92 12.06
C GLN A 315 9.62 16.91 12.72
N MET A 316 9.27 15.62 12.68
CA MET A 316 10.11 14.53 13.18
C MET A 316 11.43 14.43 12.39
N GLU A 317 11.39 14.63 11.07
CA GLU A 317 12.59 14.64 10.23
C GLU A 317 13.50 15.83 10.52
N ARG A 318 12.94 17.02 10.75
CA ARG A 318 13.72 18.18 11.17
C ARG A 318 14.40 17.94 12.52
N MET A 319 13.68 17.35 13.48
CA MET A 319 14.22 17.00 14.80
C MET A 319 15.32 15.93 14.71
N ARG A 320 15.14 14.91 13.86
CA ARG A 320 16.17 13.90 13.58
C ARG A 320 17.46 14.53 13.07
N ARG A 321 17.38 15.44 12.08
CA ARG A 321 18.54 16.17 11.53
C ARG A 321 19.25 17.06 12.56
N LEU A 322 18.51 17.61 13.53
CA LEU A 322 19.08 18.41 14.62
C LEU A 322 19.82 17.53 15.63
N ASN A 323 19.30 16.33 15.92
CA ASN A 323 19.91 15.37 16.85
C ASN A 323 21.09 14.59 16.24
N SER A 324 21.26 14.60 14.91
CA SER A 324 22.40 13.99 14.22
C SER A 324 23.63 14.92 14.07
N ARG A 325 23.58 16.14 14.63
CA ARG A 325 24.74 17.06 14.74
C ARG A 325 25.36 16.95 16.13
#